data_AF-A0A2V8YQ13-F1
#
_entry.id   AF-A0A2V8YQ13-F1
#
_cell.length_a   1.000
_cell.length_b   1.000
_cell.length_c   1.000
_cell.angle_alpha   90.00
_cell.angle_beta   90.00
_cell.angle_gamma   90.00
#
_symmetry.space_group_name_H-M   'P 1'
#
loop_
_entity.id
_entity.type
_entity.pdbx_description
1 polymer ?
#
loop_
_entity_poly.entity_id
_entity_poly.type
_entity_poly.pdbx_seq_one_letter_code
_entity_poly.pdbx_strand_id
1 'polypeptide(L)'
;MRARRILSALASAVIAALFLTLSAHAAEEGGAGDVETAKEIFTWVNFAIVAGALLWVCSKKAPRFFCGRAEAIGSAITKAGSAKAAADAQLREAETKLANLEKEVAELRAFAEREAAAEVERIRTATRSDMEKVAAAAKAEIEAAERAARLELKALAAKLAVEGAESLLAEQLTAQAQAGLISNFVKSLEGMPN
;
A
#
# COMPACT_ATOMS: atom_id res chain seq x y z
N MET A 1 -33.13 28.10 33.13
CA MET A 1 -31.91 28.70 33.73
C MET A 1 -32.13 30.13 34.28
N ARG A 2 -32.96 30.97 33.65
CA ARG A 2 -33.19 32.37 34.08
C ARG A 2 -33.85 32.50 35.47
N ALA A 3 -34.92 31.76 35.75
CA ALA A 3 -35.61 31.81 37.06
C ALA A 3 -34.71 31.47 38.27
N ARG A 4 -33.77 30.54 38.11
CA ARG A 4 -32.86 30.10 39.19
C ARG A 4 -31.68 31.05 39.41
N ARG A 5 -31.32 31.85 38.40
CA ARG A 5 -30.38 32.98 38.50
C ARG A 5 -31.05 34.21 39.12
N ILE A 6 -32.33 34.45 38.77
CA ILE A 6 -33.13 35.52 39.37
C ILE A 6 -33.33 35.26 40.86
N LEU A 7 -33.56 34.01 41.29
CA LEU A 7 -33.73 33.67 42.70
C LEU A 7 -32.43 33.80 43.53
N SER A 8 -31.27 33.45 42.97
CA SER A 8 -29.97 33.67 43.63
C SER A 8 -29.56 35.14 43.62
N ALA A 9 -29.92 35.88 42.56
CA ALA A 9 -29.71 37.33 42.48
C ALA A 9 -30.62 38.07 43.47
N LEU A 10 -31.87 37.63 43.65
CA LEU A 10 -32.76 38.15 44.69
C LEU A 10 -32.22 37.84 46.08
N ALA A 11 -31.77 36.61 46.35
CA ALA A 11 -31.19 36.27 47.65
C ALA A 11 -29.91 37.09 47.93
N SER A 12 -29.03 37.26 46.94
CA SER A 12 -27.85 38.12 47.08
C SER A 12 -28.21 39.60 47.26
N ALA A 13 -29.27 40.07 46.58
CA ALA A 13 -29.75 41.45 46.71
C ALA A 13 -30.45 41.69 48.06
N VAL A 14 -31.16 40.69 48.60
CA VAL A 14 -31.75 40.74 49.94
C VAL A 14 -30.67 40.70 51.02
N ILE A 15 -29.62 39.88 50.85
CA ILE A 15 -28.47 39.85 51.77
C ILE A 15 -27.71 41.18 51.68
N ALA A 16 -27.48 41.72 50.48
CA ALA A 16 -26.85 43.03 50.31
C ALA A 16 -27.69 44.17 50.89
N ALA A 17 -29.02 44.13 50.73
CA ALA A 17 -29.93 45.12 51.30
C ALA A 17 -29.99 45.02 52.83
N LEU A 18 -29.98 43.80 53.40
CA LEU A 18 -29.87 43.59 54.86
C LEU A 18 -28.52 44.05 55.42
N PHE A 19 -27.43 43.91 54.64
CA PHE A 19 -26.10 44.41 55.02
C PHE A 19 -26.03 45.95 54.94
N LEU A 20 -26.64 46.54 53.90
CA LEU A 20 -26.72 47.99 53.72
C LEU A 20 -27.55 48.65 54.82
N THR A 21 -28.66 48.04 55.25
CA THR A 21 -29.42 48.54 56.39
C THR A 21 -28.65 48.41 57.69
N LEU A 22 -27.89 47.33 57.91
CA LEU A 22 -27.02 47.19 59.09
C LEU A 22 -25.93 48.26 59.15
N SER A 23 -25.30 48.59 58.02
CA SER A 23 -24.29 49.67 57.93
C SER A 23 -24.89 51.07 58.11
N ALA A 24 -26.11 51.32 57.61
CA ALA A 24 -26.80 52.59 57.79
C ALA A 24 -27.20 52.84 59.26
N HIS A 25 -27.54 51.78 60.01
CA HIS A 25 -27.88 51.88 61.44
C HIS A 25 -26.64 51.84 62.36
N ALA A 26 -25.45 51.59 61.82
CA ALA A 26 -24.19 51.68 62.55
C ALA A 26 -23.52 53.06 62.47
N ALA A 27 -23.99 53.95 61.58
CA ALA A 27 -23.45 55.30 61.38
C ALA A 27 -24.12 56.37 62.27
N GLU A 28 -25.17 56.04 63.02
CA GLU A 28 -25.82 56.93 63.98
C GLU A 28 -25.40 56.53 65.41
N GLU A 29 -24.34 57.16 65.93
CA GLU A 29 -23.97 57.07 67.35
C GLU A 29 -24.68 58.16 68.17
N GLY A 30 -25.44 57.74 69.18
CA GLY A 30 -25.79 58.60 70.32
C GLY A 30 -27.06 58.22 71.07
N GLY A 31 -26.96 57.40 72.13
CA GLY A 31 -27.91 57.46 73.25
C GLY A 31 -28.32 56.15 73.94
N ALA A 32 -27.83 55.96 75.17
CA ALA A 32 -28.44 55.35 76.36
C ALA A 32 -29.10 53.94 76.30
N GLY A 33 -28.40 52.92 76.83
CA GLY A 33 -28.84 52.05 77.93
C GLY A 33 -29.92 50.97 77.71
N ASP A 34 -30.90 51.19 76.84
CA ASP A 34 -31.99 50.23 76.54
C ASP A 34 -31.93 49.74 75.07
N VAL A 35 -31.10 50.40 74.27
CA VAL A 35 -30.93 50.13 72.83
C VAL A 35 -29.90 49.01 72.57
N GLU A 36 -29.04 48.68 73.53
CA GLU A 36 -27.94 47.71 73.35
C GLU A 36 -28.46 46.27 73.25
N THR A 37 -29.35 45.85 74.15
CA THR A 37 -30.00 44.52 74.11
C THR A 37 -30.89 44.36 72.87
N ALA A 38 -31.61 45.41 72.47
CA ALA A 38 -32.44 45.39 71.26
C ALA A 38 -31.59 45.26 69.98
N LYS A 39 -30.43 45.92 69.96
CA LYS A 39 -29.46 45.83 68.86
C LYS A 39 -28.83 44.45 68.75
N GLU A 40 -28.44 43.82 69.88
CA GLU A 40 -27.93 42.46 69.89
C GLU A 40 -28.96 41.44 69.40
N ILE A 41 -30.21 41.52 69.87
CA ILE A 41 -31.31 40.64 69.43
C ILE A 41 -31.53 40.81 67.92
N PHE A 42 -31.56 42.04 67.41
CA PHE A 42 -31.72 42.30 65.99
C PHE A 42 -30.56 41.74 65.15
N THR A 43 -29.32 41.87 65.61
CA THR A 43 -28.14 41.29 64.96
C THR A 43 -28.21 39.75 64.92
N TRP A 44 -28.59 39.10 66.02
CA TRP A 44 -28.74 37.65 66.07
C TRP A 44 -29.88 37.14 65.18
N VAL A 45 -31.01 37.84 65.12
CA VAL A 45 -32.12 37.52 64.22
C VAL A 45 -31.71 37.68 62.75
N ASN A 46 -31.01 38.78 62.41
CA ASN A 46 -30.47 39.00 61.07
C ASN A 46 -29.47 37.90 60.67
N PHE A 47 -28.55 37.55 61.58
CA PHE A 47 -27.61 36.45 61.38
C PHE A 47 -28.33 35.11 61.17
N ALA A 48 -29.36 34.80 61.95
CA ALA A 48 -30.16 33.59 61.79
C ALA A 48 -30.87 33.53 60.43
N ILE A 49 -31.39 34.66 59.93
CA ILE A 49 -32.02 34.75 58.61
C ILE A 49 -31.00 34.50 57.50
N VAL A 50 -29.82 35.15 57.57
CA VAL A 50 -28.75 34.97 56.57
C VAL A 50 -28.17 33.56 56.63
N ALA A 51 -27.94 33.01 57.82
CA ALA A 51 -27.47 31.65 58.02
C ALA A 51 -28.49 30.61 57.50
N GLY A 52 -29.78 30.81 57.77
CA GLY A 52 -30.86 29.98 57.24
C GLY A 52 -30.95 30.02 55.71
N ALA A 53 -30.85 31.21 55.11
CA ALA A 53 -30.81 31.37 53.66
C ALA A 53 -29.57 30.69 53.03
N LEU A 54 -28.40 30.83 53.66
CA LEU A 54 -27.17 30.20 53.22
C LEU A 54 -27.26 28.67 53.30
N LEU A 55 -27.76 28.12 54.42
CA LEU A 55 -27.98 26.69 54.59
C LEU A 55 -28.97 26.14 53.57
N TRP A 56 -30.03 26.88 53.23
CA TRP A 56 -30.99 26.49 52.19
C TRP A 56 -30.35 26.44 50.80
N VAL A 57 -29.55 27.46 50.44
CA VAL A 57 -28.85 27.50 49.14
C VAL A 57 -27.79 26.40 49.05
N CYS A 58 -26.98 26.23 50.10
CA CYS A 58 -25.98 25.17 50.19
C CYS A 58 -26.61 23.79 50.09
N SER A 59 -27.67 23.52 50.86
CA SER A 59 -28.40 22.23 50.82
C SER A 59 -28.98 21.95 49.43
N LYS A 60 -29.40 22.97 48.68
CA LYS A 60 -29.98 22.81 47.34
C LYS A 60 -28.95 22.74 46.20
N LYS A 61 -27.70 23.18 46.42
CA LYS A 61 -26.66 23.29 45.37
C LYS A 61 -25.49 22.34 45.58
N ALA A 62 -25.04 22.14 46.81
CA ALA A 62 -23.93 21.27 47.18
C ALA A 62 -24.10 19.83 46.67
N PRO A 63 -25.23 19.12 46.92
CA PRO A 63 -25.35 17.72 46.50
C PRO A 63 -25.27 17.57 44.97
N ARG A 64 -25.80 18.52 44.21
CA ARG A 64 -25.73 18.47 42.73
C ARG A 64 -24.30 18.67 42.21
N PHE A 65 -23.50 19.51 42.87
CA PHE A 65 -22.12 19.76 42.47
C PHE A 65 -21.22 18.54 42.78
N PHE A 66 -21.32 17.99 43.99
CA PHE A 66 -20.53 16.81 44.36
C PHE A 66 -20.96 15.55 43.61
N CYS A 67 -22.27 15.33 43.40
CA CYS A 67 -22.77 14.20 42.63
C CYS A 67 -22.31 14.28 41.16
N GLY A 68 -22.39 15.44 40.51
CA GLY A 68 -21.91 15.60 39.14
C GLY A 68 -20.40 15.39 38.98
N ARG A 69 -19.59 15.76 39.99
CA ARG A 69 -18.14 15.47 39.97
C ARG A 69 -17.85 13.99 40.21
N ALA A 70 -18.55 13.34 41.13
CA ALA A 70 -18.41 11.92 41.39
C ALA A 70 -18.79 11.09 40.15
N GLU A 71 -19.88 11.45 39.48
CA GLU A 71 -20.31 10.84 38.22
C GLU A 71 -19.30 11.07 37.09
N ALA A 72 -18.76 12.28 36.95
CA ALA A 72 -17.74 12.59 35.95
C ALA A 72 -16.45 11.78 36.18
N ILE A 73 -15.99 11.66 37.43
CA ILE A 73 -14.81 10.86 37.79
C ILE A 73 -15.08 9.37 37.55
N GLY A 74 -16.23 8.86 37.98
CA GLY A 74 -16.62 7.46 37.75
C GLY A 74 -16.69 7.14 36.26
N SER A 75 -17.30 8.02 35.46
CA SER A 75 -17.35 7.88 34.00
C SER A 75 -15.94 7.91 33.37
N ALA A 76 -15.07 8.82 33.82
CA ALA A 76 -13.70 8.91 33.34
C ALA A 76 -12.88 7.65 33.66
N ILE A 77 -13.02 7.11 34.87
CA ILE A 77 -12.36 5.87 35.29
C ILE A 77 -12.85 4.68 34.46
N THR A 78 -14.17 4.55 34.29
CA THR A 78 -14.75 3.47 33.47
C THR A 78 -14.30 3.57 32.02
N LYS A 79 -14.27 4.78 31.45
CA LYS A 79 -13.80 5.02 30.08
C LYS A 79 -12.30 4.75 29.92
N ALA A 80 -11.48 5.11 30.91
CA ALA A 80 -10.06 4.81 30.90
C ALA A 80 -9.83 3.29 31.01
N GLY A 81 -10.60 2.60 31.84
CA GLY A 81 -10.56 1.15 31.97
C GLY A 81 -10.94 0.43 30.67
N SER A 82 -12.02 0.85 30.01
CA SER A 82 -12.42 0.26 28.73
C SER A 82 -11.43 0.56 27.60
N ALA A 83 -10.87 1.77 27.55
CA ALA A 83 -9.82 2.13 26.59
C ALA A 83 -8.55 1.30 26.80
N LYS A 84 -8.13 1.09 28.04
CA LYS A 84 -6.99 0.23 28.37
C LYS A 84 -7.26 -1.21 27.94
N ALA A 85 -8.42 -1.78 28.29
CA ALA A 85 -8.78 -3.13 27.90
C ALA A 85 -8.81 -3.31 26.37
N ALA A 86 -9.30 -2.33 25.63
CA ALA A 86 -9.29 -2.35 24.17
C ALA A 86 -7.86 -2.26 23.59
N ALA A 87 -6.99 -1.45 24.19
CA ALA A 87 -5.58 -1.36 23.79
C ALA A 87 -4.83 -2.67 24.09
N ASP A 88 -5.03 -3.26 25.27
CA ASP A 88 -4.43 -4.54 25.66
C ASP A 88 -4.91 -5.68 24.73
N ALA A 89 -6.17 -5.66 24.30
CA ALA A 89 -6.70 -6.62 23.32
C ALA A 89 -6.03 -6.47 21.94
N GLN A 90 -5.89 -5.23 21.45
CA GLN A 90 -5.20 -4.95 20.18
C GLN A 90 -3.72 -5.33 20.24
N LEU A 91 -3.06 -5.09 21.37
CA LEU A 91 -1.67 -5.48 21.58
C LEU A 91 -1.50 -7.00 21.48
N ARG A 92 -2.35 -7.79 22.16
CA ARG A 92 -2.31 -9.25 22.08
C ARG A 92 -2.56 -9.77 20.67
N GLU A 93 -3.50 -9.16 19.95
CA GLU A 93 -3.76 -9.52 18.55
C GLU A 93 -2.55 -9.21 17.67
N ALA A 94 -1.92 -8.05 17.84
CA ALA A 94 -0.71 -7.67 17.10
C ALA A 94 0.48 -8.60 17.43
N GLU A 95 0.69 -8.94 18.70
CA GLU A 95 1.72 -9.90 19.13
C GLU A 95 1.48 -11.29 18.52
N THR A 96 0.22 -11.76 18.49
CA THR A 96 -0.14 -13.03 17.86
C THR A 96 0.15 -13.01 16.37
N LYS A 97 -0.21 -11.91 15.69
CA LYS A 97 0.09 -11.72 14.26
C LYS A 97 1.60 -11.69 14.01
N LEU A 98 2.37 -10.99 14.82
CA LEU A 98 3.82 -10.94 14.71
C LEU A 98 4.46 -12.32 14.89
N ALA A 99 4.01 -13.10 15.88
CA ALA A 99 4.49 -14.45 16.10
C ALA A 99 4.18 -15.38 14.91
N ASN A 100 3.01 -15.24 14.30
CA ASN A 100 2.63 -16.02 13.11
C ASN A 100 3.39 -15.57 11.86
N LEU A 101 3.68 -14.28 11.71
CA LEU A 101 4.41 -13.74 10.55
C LEU A 101 5.81 -14.34 10.42
N GLU A 102 6.53 -14.59 11.51
CA GLU A 102 7.84 -15.24 11.45
C GLU A 102 7.76 -16.64 10.82
N LYS A 103 6.71 -17.40 11.19
CA LYS A 103 6.45 -18.72 10.61
C LYS A 103 6.05 -18.62 9.14
N GLU A 104 5.15 -17.71 8.79
CA GLU A 104 4.74 -17.50 7.39
C GLU A 104 5.91 -17.08 6.51
N VAL A 105 6.80 -16.20 7.01
CA VAL A 105 8.01 -15.79 6.30
C VAL A 105 8.97 -16.97 6.12
N ALA A 106 9.15 -17.82 7.14
CA ALA A 106 9.98 -19.01 7.02
C ALA A 106 9.41 -20.01 6.00
N GLU A 107 8.10 -20.24 6.01
CA GLU A 107 7.40 -21.08 5.02
C GLU A 107 7.52 -20.52 3.61
N LEU A 108 7.34 -19.20 3.44
CA LEU A 108 7.47 -18.54 2.14
C LEU A 108 8.90 -18.63 1.60
N ARG A 109 9.91 -18.44 2.44
CA ARG A 109 11.32 -18.61 2.04
C ARG A 109 11.61 -20.04 1.61
N ALA A 110 11.17 -21.03 2.40
CA ALA A 110 11.37 -22.44 2.06
C ALA A 110 10.61 -22.85 0.79
N PHE A 111 9.45 -22.26 0.53
CA PHE A 111 8.72 -22.44 -0.71
C PHE A 111 9.46 -21.82 -1.90
N ALA A 112 9.90 -20.56 -1.78
CA ALA A 112 10.63 -19.85 -2.82
C ALA A 112 11.95 -20.55 -3.19
N GLU A 113 12.70 -21.06 -2.21
CA GLU A 113 13.92 -21.83 -2.47
C GLU A 113 13.65 -23.12 -3.25
N ARG A 114 12.58 -23.85 -2.91
CA ARG A 114 12.16 -25.06 -3.63
C ARG A 114 11.72 -24.75 -5.06
N GLU A 115 10.90 -23.72 -5.24
CA GLU A 115 10.48 -23.29 -6.58
C GLU A 115 11.66 -22.82 -7.41
N ALA A 116 12.56 -22.02 -6.85
CA ALA A 116 13.74 -21.54 -7.55
C ALA A 116 14.63 -22.72 -8.01
N ALA A 117 14.85 -23.71 -7.15
CA ALA A 117 15.62 -24.91 -7.52
C ALA A 117 14.94 -25.72 -8.64
N ALA A 118 13.62 -25.91 -8.55
CA ALA A 118 12.85 -26.62 -9.57
C ALA A 118 12.86 -25.87 -10.91
N GLU A 119 12.72 -24.55 -10.87
CA GLU A 119 12.70 -23.71 -12.06
C GLU A 119 14.07 -23.65 -12.75
N VAL A 120 15.17 -23.62 -11.99
CA VAL A 120 16.52 -23.72 -12.55
C VAL A 120 16.71 -25.02 -13.32
N GLU A 121 16.27 -26.15 -12.78
CA GLU A 121 16.36 -27.44 -13.48
C GLU A 121 15.46 -27.51 -14.72
N ARG A 122 14.26 -26.92 -14.65
CA ARG A 122 13.34 -26.81 -15.79
C ARG A 122 13.97 -25.97 -16.91
N ILE A 123 14.52 -24.80 -16.58
CA ILE A 123 15.21 -23.92 -17.53
C ILE A 123 16.41 -24.63 -18.12
N ARG A 124 17.27 -25.27 -17.31
CA ARG A 124 18.43 -26.02 -17.81
C ARG A 124 18.05 -27.10 -18.80
N THR A 125 16.99 -27.86 -18.51
CA THR A 125 16.51 -28.93 -19.39
C THR A 125 15.95 -28.37 -20.70
N ALA A 126 15.14 -27.31 -20.62
CA ALA A 126 14.61 -26.63 -21.80
C ALA A 126 15.73 -26.04 -22.67
N THR A 127 16.68 -25.32 -22.06
CA THR A 127 17.84 -24.75 -22.75
C THR A 127 18.67 -25.83 -23.43
N ARG A 128 18.93 -26.97 -22.77
CA ARG A 128 19.66 -28.08 -23.41
C ARG A 128 18.93 -28.60 -24.64
N SER A 129 17.62 -28.84 -24.54
CA SER A 129 16.81 -29.27 -25.69
C SER A 129 16.83 -28.26 -26.83
N ASP A 130 16.75 -26.97 -26.51
CA ASP A 130 16.78 -25.91 -27.51
C ASP A 130 18.16 -25.78 -28.16
N MET A 131 19.25 -25.92 -27.39
CA MET A 131 20.61 -25.98 -27.94
C MET A 131 20.78 -27.15 -28.91
N GLU A 132 20.25 -28.33 -28.59
CA GLU A 132 20.29 -29.50 -29.48
C GLU A 132 19.52 -29.25 -30.79
N LYS A 133 18.33 -28.64 -30.71
CA LYS A 133 17.53 -28.28 -31.89
C LYS A 133 18.24 -27.25 -32.75
N VAL A 134 18.81 -26.21 -32.14
CA VAL A 134 19.57 -25.17 -32.85
C VAL A 134 20.79 -25.78 -33.54
N ALA A 135 21.53 -26.66 -32.86
CA ALA A 135 22.68 -27.34 -33.46
C ALA A 135 22.27 -28.23 -34.64
N ALA A 136 21.17 -28.98 -34.51
CA ALA A 136 20.63 -29.81 -35.58
C ALA A 136 20.19 -28.97 -36.79
N ALA A 137 19.47 -27.87 -36.56
CA ALA A 137 19.04 -26.94 -37.60
C ALA A 137 20.24 -26.29 -38.30
N ALA A 138 21.23 -25.81 -37.54
CA ALA A 138 22.45 -25.22 -38.09
C ALA A 138 23.22 -26.22 -38.97
N LYS A 139 23.34 -27.49 -38.52
CA LYS A 139 23.98 -28.53 -39.32
C LYS A 139 23.22 -28.80 -40.63
N ALA A 140 21.89 -28.91 -40.56
CA ALA A 140 21.06 -29.10 -41.75
C ALA A 140 21.20 -27.93 -42.75
N GLU A 141 21.27 -26.70 -42.24
CA GLU A 141 21.47 -25.49 -43.05
C GLU A 141 22.84 -25.48 -43.72
N ILE A 142 23.91 -25.80 -42.97
CA ILE A 142 25.27 -25.91 -43.53
C ILE A 142 25.30 -26.96 -44.65
N GLU A 143 24.73 -28.14 -44.42
CA GLU A 143 24.69 -29.20 -45.43
C GLU A 143 23.89 -28.79 -46.67
N ALA A 144 22.80 -28.05 -46.50
CA ALA A 144 22.02 -27.51 -47.62
C ALA A 144 22.81 -26.47 -48.42
N ALA A 145 23.47 -25.53 -47.73
CA ALA A 145 24.33 -24.52 -48.33
C ALA A 145 25.52 -25.15 -49.07
N GLU A 146 26.16 -26.17 -48.49
CA GLU A 146 27.24 -26.91 -49.15
C GLU A 146 26.77 -27.58 -50.44
N ARG A 147 25.60 -28.23 -50.43
CA ARG A 147 25.02 -28.85 -51.64
C ARG A 147 24.73 -27.81 -52.71
N ALA A 148 24.15 -26.67 -52.32
CA ALA A 148 23.86 -25.57 -53.23
C ALA A 148 25.14 -25.00 -53.86
N ALA A 149 26.16 -24.70 -53.04
CA ALA A 149 27.44 -24.18 -53.50
C ALA A 149 28.16 -25.18 -54.44
N ARG A 150 28.13 -26.49 -54.14
CA ARG A 150 28.69 -27.51 -55.02
C ARG A 150 27.97 -27.58 -56.37
N LEU A 151 26.65 -27.42 -56.39
CA LEU A 151 25.87 -27.40 -57.63
C LEU A 151 26.21 -26.16 -58.47
N GLU A 152 26.32 -25.00 -57.83
CA GLU A 152 26.71 -23.74 -58.47
C GLU A 152 28.11 -23.83 -59.08
N LEU A 153 29.09 -24.36 -58.36
CA LEU A 153 30.45 -24.58 -58.87
C LEU A 153 30.48 -25.53 -60.06
N LYS A 154 29.69 -26.62 -60.03
CA LYS A 154 29.57 -27.54 -61.16
C LYS A 154 28.96 -26.87 -62.38
N ALA A 155 27.91 -26.08 -62.20
CA ALA A 155 27.27 -25.34 -63.29
C ALA A 155 28.23 -24.32 -63.91
N LEU A 156 28.99 -23.60 -63.08
CA LEU A 156 30.01 -22.65 -63.54
C LEU A 156 31.14 -23.37 -64.30
N ALA A 157 31.64 -24.48 -63.78
CA ALA A 157 32.69 -25.27 -64.45
C ALA A 157 32.21 -25.82 -65.80
N ALA A 158 30.98 -26.34 -65.87
CA ALA A 158 30.38 -26.80 -67.12
C ALA A 158 30.25 -25.66 -68.14
N LYS A 159 29.79 -24.48 -67.70
CA LYS A 159 29.71 -23.28 -68.53
C LYS A 159 31.09 -22.88 -69.10
N LEU A 160 32.09 -22.76 -68.23
CA LEU A 160 33.46 -22.41 -68.65
C LEU A 160 34.07 -23.45 -69.59
N ALA A 161 33.77 -24.75 -69.38
CA ALA A 161 34.24 -25.82 -70.26
C ALA A 161 33.60 -25.72 -71.66
N VAL A 162 32.30 -25.42 -71.75
CA VAL A 162 31.62 -25.20 -73.03
C VAL A 162 32.17 -23.96 -73.73
N GLU A 163 32.30 -22.82 -73.03
CA GLU A 163 32.88 -21.59 -73.59
C GLU A 163 34.32 -21.81 -74.08
N GLY A 164 35.14 -22.55 -73.33
CA GLY A 164 36.49 -22.92 -73.74
C GLY A 164 36.53 -23.85 -74.95
N ALA A 165 35.65 -24.85 -75.01
CA ALA A 165 35.54 -25.74 -76.16
C ALA A 165 35.06 -25.00 -77.42
N GLU A 166 34.11 -24.07 -77.30
CA GLU A 166 33.66 -23.20 -78.39
C GLU A 166 34.81 -22.34 -78.93
N SER A 167 35.60 -21.72 -78.04
CA SER A 167 36.78 -20.93 -78.44
C SER A 167 37.80 -21.77 -79.20
N LEU A 168 38.14 -22.97 -78.70
CA LEU A 168 39.09 -23.86 -79.37
C LEU A 168 38.56 -24.37 -80.71
N LEU A 169 37.26 -24.68 -80.80
CA LEU A 169 36.65 -25.13 -82.05
C LEU A 169 36.64 -24.01 -83.09
N ALA A 170 36.37 -22.77 -82.68
CA ALA A 170 36.43 -21.60 -83.55
C ALA A 170 37.84 -21.38 -84.12
N GLU A 171 38.89 -21.62 -83.34
CA GLU A 171 40.29 -21.54 -83.81
C GLU A 171 40.68 -22.68 -84.75
N GLN A 172 40.15 -23.89 -84.56
CA GLN A 172 40.49 -25.09 -85.35
C GLN A 172 39.60 -25.33 -86.58
N LEU A 173 38.51 -24.56 -86.74
CA LEU A 173 37.57 -24.64 -87.85
C LEU A 173 38.22 -24.20 -89.18
N THR A 174 38.84 -25.16 -89.85
CA THR A 174 39.35 -25.02 -91.23
C THR A 174 38.40 -25.66 -92.24
N ALA A 175 38.48 -25.25 -93.51
CA ALA A 175 37.61 -25.81 -94.57
C ALA A 175 37.70 -27.35 -94.69
N GLN A 176 38.85 -27.93 -94.38
CA GLN A 176 39.07 -29.37 -94.40
C GLN A 176 38.43 -30.09 -93.19
N ALA A 177 38.49 -29.48 -92.00
CA ALA A 177 37.78 -29.99 -90.82
C ALA A 177 36.25 -29.98 -91.02
N GLN A 178 35.73 -28.92 -91.65
CA GLN A 178 34.30 -28.76 -91.93
C GLN A 178 33.79 -29.79 -92.95
N ALA A 179 34.55 -30.09 -94.01
CA ALA A 179 34.22 -31.16 -94.96
C ALA A 179 34.21 -32.55 -94.29
N GLY A 180 35.15 -32.81 -93.37
CA GLY A 180 35.19 -34.04 -92.58
C GLY A 180 33.95 -34.22 -91.71
N LEU A 181 33.51 -33.17 -91.02
CA LEU A 181 32.29 -33.19 -90.19
C LEU A 181 31.04 -33.52 -91.01
N ILE A 182 30.87 -32.91 -92.19
CA ILE A 182 29.74 -33.19 -93.09
C ILE A 182 29.74 -34.65 -93.53
N SER A 183 30.91 -35.19 -93.92
CA SER A 183 31.01 -36.59 -94.34
C SER A 183 30.68 -37.59 -93.21
N ASN A 184 31.07 -37.28 -91.97
CA ASN A 184 30.78 -38.11 -90.80
C ASN A 184 29.31 -38.01 -90.38
N PHE A 185 28.69 -36.84 -90.51
CA PHE A 185 27.27 -36.65 -90.25
C PHE A 185 26.41 -37.46 -91.23
N VAL A 186 26.73 -37.40 -92.53
CA VAL A 186 26.05 -38.21 -93.57
C VAL A 186 26.17 -39.71 -93.27
N LYS A 187 27.37 -40.19 -92.93
CA LYS A 187 27.58 -41.59 -92.50
C LYS A 187 26.78 -41.97 -91.25
N SER A 188 26.65 -41.06 -90.28
CA SER A 188 25.88 -41.31 -89.05
C SER A 188 24.38 -41.41 -89.34
N LEU A 189 23.87 -40.72 -90.35
CA LEU A 189 22.48 -40.81 -90.79
C LEU A 189 22.23 -42.09 -91.60
N GLU A 190 23.19 -42.51 -92.42
CA GLU A 190 23.12 -43.79 -93.15
C GLU A 190 23.19 -45.02 -92.23
N GLY A 191 23.80 -44.90 -91.04
CA GLY A 191 23.94 -45.96 -90.05
C GLY A 191 22.77 -46.08 -89.04
N MET A 192 21.78 -45.20 -89.07
CA MET A 192 20.59 -45.28 -88.22
C MET A 192 19.50 -46.09 -88.94
N PRO A 193 19.21 -47.35 -88.54
CA PRO A 193 18.05 -48.07 -89.07
C PRO A 193 16.76 -47.37 -88.61
N ASN A 194 15.81 -47.22 -89.53
CA ASN A 194 14.47 -46.67 -89.29
C ASN A 194 13.76 -47.30 -88.09
#